data_AF-A0A436V6C0-F1
#
_entry.id   AF-A0A436V6C0-F1
#
_cell.length_a   1.000
_cell.length_b   1.000
_cell.length_c   1.000
_cell.angle_alpha   90.00
_cell.angle_beta   90.00
_cell.angle_gamma   90.00
#
_symmetry.space_group_name_H-M   'P 1'
#
loop_
_entity.id
_entity.type
_entity.pdbx_description
1 polymer ?
#
loop_
_entity_poly.entity_id
_entity_poly.type
_entity_poly.pdbx_seq_one_letter_code
_entity_poly.pdbx_strand_id
1 'polypeptide(L)'
;ALAPFLSRLPRRKVFPALFVMCDESWALGLADARQRAAAGLNPAFSLPYYAGAALPFYLAWAVFTTAGAALGPVLGNVEDYGFAMAFPAVFLVLMRGMWTGFAAARPWLVSLVVAALTYLIVPGAWYVAAGALSGLVSAWLFSGDEA
;
A
#
# COMPACT_ATOMS: atom_id res chain seq x y z
N ALA A 1 -3.52 -10.99 -9.32
CA ALA A 1 -2.50 -12.08 -9.46
C ALA A 1 -2.66 -13.24 -8.46
N LEU A 2 -2.99 -13.00 -7.18
CA LEU A 2 -3.13 -14.07 -6.17
C LEU A 2 -4.47 -14.85 -6.23
N ALA A 3 -5.53 -14.22 -6.77
CA ALA A 3 -6.88 -14.78 -6.83
C ALA A 3 -7.00 -16.21 -7.42
N PRO A 4 -6.29 -16.61 -8.50
CA PRO A 4 -6.37 -17.96 -9.04
C PRO A 4 -5.93 -19.04 -8.04
N PHE A 5 -4.92 -18.75 -7.19
CA PHE A 5 -4.40 -19.68 -6.19
C PHE A 5 -5.33 -19.83 -4.98
N LEU A 6 -6.10 -18.78 -4.65
CA LEU A 6 -7.08 -18.79 -3.56
C LEU A 6 -8.43 -19.38 -3.98
N SER A 7 -8.78 -19.31 -5.27
CA SER A 7 -10.09 -19.75 -5.81
C SER A 7 -10.43 -21.21 -5.54
N ARG A 8 -9.42 -22.06 -5.36
CA ARG A 8 -9.57 -23.51 -5.11
C ARG A 8 -9.63 -23.87 -3.62
N LEU A 9 -9.49 -22.91 -2.72
CA LEU A 9 -9.49 -23.14 -1.27
C LEU A 9 -10.88 -22.90 -0.67
N PRO A 10 -11.22 -23.61 0.41
CA PRO A 10 -12.48 -23.38 1.11
C PRO A 10 -12.53 -21.94 1.66
N ARG A 11 -13.70 -21.30 1.54
CA ARG A 11 -13.97 -19.91 1.98
C ARG A 11 -13.50 -19.62 3.41
N ARG A 12 -13.61 -20.59 4.32
CA ARG A 12 -13.15 -20.51 5.71
C ARG A 12 -11.64 -20.24 5.87
N LYS A 13 -10.82 -20.61 4.88
CA LYS A 13 -9.38 -20.36 4.89
C LYS A 13 -9.02 -19.07 4.14
N VAL A 14 -9.82 -18.71 3.13
CA VAL A 14 -9.59 -17.52 2.31
C VAL A 14 -9.93 -16.24 3.06
N PHE A 15 -11.07 -16.18 3.77
CA PHE A 15 -11.46 -14.94 4.46
C PHE A 15 -10.46 -14.50 5.54
N PRO A 16 -9.96 -15.38 6.43
CA PRO A 16 -8.93 -14.98 7.38
C PRO A 16 -7.61 -14.61 6.70
N ALA A 17 -7.21 -15.30 5.63
CA ALA A 17 -5.99 -14.98 4.90
C ALA A 17 -6.06 -13.59 4.24
N LEU A 18 -7.23 -13.23 3.69
CA LEU A 18 -7.46 -11.90 3.12
C LEU A 18 -7.55 -10.82 4.20
N PHE A 19 -8.10 -11.13 5.38
CA PHE A 19 -8.18 -10.19 6.50
C PHE A 19 -6.79 -9.73 6.97
N VAL A 20 -5.81 -10.64 6.99
CA VAL A 20 -4.43 -10.35 7.41
C VAL A 20 -3.52 -9.97 6.23
N MET A 21 -4.08 -9.75 5.04
CA MET A 21 -3.29 -9.46 3.84
C MET A 21 -2.78 -8.01 3.84
N CYS A 22 -1.50 -7.86 3.53
CA CYS A 22 -0.83 -6.60 3.23
C CYS A 22 0.03 -6.80 1.97
N ASP A 23 0.58 -5.72 1.41
CA ASP A 23 1.34 -5.80 0.16
C ASP A 23 2.55 -6.75 0.27
N GLU A 24 3.22 -6.76 1.43
CA GLU A 24 4.37 -7.62 1.70
C GLU A 24 3.98 -9.09 1.83
N SER A 25 2.93 -9.39 2.62
CA SER A 25 2.46 -10.77 2.80
C SER A 25 1.82 -11.33 1.52
N TRP A 26 1.19 -10.46 0.72
CA TRP A 26 0.72 -10.79 -0.62
C TRP A 26 1.89 -11.12 -1.56
N ALA A 27 2.93 -10.29 -1.60
CA ALA A 27 4.08 -10.49 -2.47
C ALA A 27 4.82 -11.79 -2.13
N LEU A 28 5.08 -12.02 -0.84
CA LEU A 28 5.70 -13.25 -0.33
C LEU A 28 4.82 -14.47 -0.61
N GLY A 29 3.52 -14.37 -0.34
CA GLY A 29 2.55 -15.45 -0.59
C GLY A 29 2.42 -15.79 -2.08
N LEU A 30 2.45 -14.79 -2.96
CA LEU A 30 2.40 -15.00 -4.41
C LEU A 30 3.69 -15.63 -4.93
N ALA A 31 4.85 -15.22 -4.40
CA ALA A 31 6.14 -15.79 -4.76
C ALA A 31 6.23 -17.28 -4.36
N ASP A 32 5.87 -17.61 -3.11
CA ASP A 32 5.81 -19.00 -2.61
C ASP A 32 4.79 -19.84 -3.40
N ALA A 33 3.59 -19.31 -3.66
CA ALA A 33 2.58 -20.02 -4.43
C ALA A 33 3.03 -20.31 -5.87
N ARG A 34 3.73 -19.38 -6.53
CA ARG A 34 4.32 -19.60 -7.85
C ARG A 34 5.41 -20.67 -7.83
N GLN A 35 6.28 -20.64 -6.83
CA GLN A 35 7.35 -21.63 -6.67
C GLN A 35 6.78 -23.04 -6.44
N ARG A 36 5.76 -23.18 -5.59
CA ARG A 36 5.09 -24.46 -5.32
C ARG A 36 4.32 -24.99 -6.53
N ALA A 37 3.66 -24.09 -7.27
CA ALA A 37 3.01 -24.45 -8.53
C ALA A 37 4.01 -24.97 -9.57
N ALA A 38 5.18 -24.33 -9.70
CA ALA A 38 6.26 -24.77 -10.59
C ALA A 38 6.85 -26.13 -10.15
N ALA A 39 6.85 -26.44 -8.85
CA ALA A 39 7.25 -27.73 -8.29
C ALA A 39 6.14 -28.81 -8.38
N GLY A 40 4.99 -28.52 -8.97
CA GLY A 40 3.88 -29.47 -9.11
C GLY A 40 3.10 -29.76 -7.82
N LEU A 41 3.30 -28.98 -6.76
CA LEU A 41 2.64 -29.17 -5.47
C LEU A 41 1.21 -28.59 -5.52
N ASN A 42 0.22 -29.44 -5.24
CA ASN A 42 -1.18 -29.05 -5.13
C ASN A 42 -1.71 -29.35 -3.72
N PRO A 43 -2.32 -28.37 -3.01
CA PRO A 43 -2.55 -26.98 -3.41
C PRO A 43 -1.26 -26.15 -3.40
N ALA A 44 -1.08 -25.33 -4.44
CA ALA A 44 0.09 -24.45 -4.57
C ALA A 44 0.16 -23.36 -3.50
N PHE A 45 -0.98 -22.91 -2.96
CA PHE A 45 -1.00 -21.93 -1.88
C PHE A 45 -0.84 -22.61 -0.51
N SER A 46 0.22 -22.22 0.20
CA SER A 46 0.52 -22.71 1.54
C SER A 46 0.00 -21.76 2.60
N LEU A 47 -1.11 -22.16 3.24
CA LEU A 47 -1.64 -21.42 4.39
C LEU A 47 -0.63 -21.27 5.53
N PRO A 48 0.14 -22.31 5.93
CA PRO A 48 1.11 -22.18 7.02
C PRO A 48 2.23 -21.18 6.70
N TYR A 49 2.74 -21.20 5.47
CA TYR A 49 3.76 -20.23 5.04
C TYR A 49 3.20 -18.81 5.03
N TYR A 50 2.03 -18.63 4.42
CA TYR A 50 1.36 -17.34 4.38
C TYR A 50 1.03 -16.80 5.77
N ALA A 51 0.53 -17.64 6.67
CA ALA A 51 0.25 -17.26 8.05
C ALA A 51 1.55 -16.88 8.80
N GLY A 52 2.64 -17.62 8.58
CA GLY A 52 3.95 -17.28 9.12
C GLY A 52 4.50 -15.94 8.62
N ALA A 53 4.19 -15.56 7.37
CA ALA A 53 4.54 -14.26 6.83
C ALA A 53 3.61 -13.14 7.33
N ALA A 54 2.30 -13.36 7.36
CA ALA A 54 1.30 -12.32 7.62
C ALA A 54 1.06 -12.03 9.11
N LEU A 55 1.04 -13.05 9.97
CA LEU A 55 0.73 -12.88 11.40
C LEU A 55 1.73 -11.97 12.14
N PRO A 56 3.06 -12.07 11.93
CA PRO A 56 4.00 -11.15 12.58
C PRO A 56 3.75 -9.69 12.23
N PHE A 57 3.42 -9.38 10.97
CA PHE A 57 3.06 -8.01 10.56
C PHE A 57 1.81 -7.52 11.26
N TYR A 58 0.77 -8.36 11.34
CA TYR A 58 -0.47 -7.99 12.02
C TYR A 58 -0.28 -7.80 13.53
N LEU A 59 0.51 -8.66 14.17
CA LEU A 59 0.85 -8.52 15.58
C LEU A 59 1.68 -7.26 15.83
N ALA A 60 2.68 -6.99 14.99
CA ALA A 60 3.46 -5.76 15.07
C ALA A 60 2.53 -4.54 14.93
N TRP A 61 1.66 -4.53 13.92
CA TRP A 61 0.67 -3.46 13.73
C TRP A 61 -0.21 -3.26 14.96
N ALA A 62 -0.77 -4.34 15.52
CA ALA A 62 -1.62 -4.26 16.71
C ALA A 62 -0.85 -3.73 17.93
N VAL A 63 0.38 -4.21 18.16
CA VAL A 63 1.24 -3.79 19.28
C VAL A 63 1.61 -2.32 19.15
N PHE A 64 2.12 -1.88 17.99
CA PHE A 64 2.53 -0.49 17.79
C PHE A 64 1.34 0.47 17.76
N THR A 65 0.19 0.06 17.23
CA THR A 65 -1.03 0.87 17.26
C THR A 65 -1.53 1.03 18.70
N THR A 66 -1.54 -0.06 19.48
CA THR A 66 -1.95 0.00 20.89
C THR A 66 -0.97 0.82 21.72
N ALA A 67 0.33 0.63 21.51
CA ALA A 67 1.37 1.42 22.16
C ALA A 67 1.26 2.90 21.80
N GLY A 68 1.04 3.23 20.53
CA GLY A 68 0.81 4.58 20.05
C GLY A 68 -0.46 5.20 20.65
N ALA A 69 -1.55 4.45 20.76
CA ALA A 69 -2.79 4.93 21.38
C ALA A 69 -2.65 5.14 22.89
N ALA A 70 -1.87 4.30 23.58
CA ALA A 70 -1.64 4.42 25.02
C ALA A 70 -0.65 5.54 25.37
N LEU A 71 0.40 5.70 24.57
CA LEU A 71 1.45 6.70 24.78
C LEU A 71 1.11 8.07 24.16
N GLY A 72 0.24 8.11 23.15
CA GLY A 72 -0.17 9.32 22.46
C GLY A 72 -0.66 10.44 23.39
N PRO A 73 -1.56 10.17 24.35
CA PRO A 73 -2.00 11.17 25.34
C PRO A 73 -0.90 11.66 26.27
N VAL A 74 0.16 10.86 26.48
CA VAL A 74 1.29 11.20 27.37
C VAL A 74 2.29 12.12 26.66
N LEU A 75 2.35 12.07 25.32
CA LEU A 75 3.29 12.85 24.50
C LEU A 75 2.92 14.34 24.37
N GLY A 76 1.75 14.76 24.87
CA GLY A 76 1.34 16.17 24.82
C GLY A 76 1.11 16.65 23.38
N ASN A 77 1.64 17.83 23.03
CA ASN A 77 1.46 18.38 21.69
C ASN A 77 2.41 17.71 20.68
N VAL A 78 1.93 16.64 20.04
CA VAL A 78 2.71 15.79 19.14
C VAL A 78 3.20 16.54 17.88
N GLU A 79 2.59 17.69 17.58
CA GLU A 79 2.99 18.60 16.50
C GLU A 79 4.41 19.15 16.68
N ASP A 80 4.83 19.41 17.92
CA ASP A 80 6.18 19.93 18.22
C ASP A 80 7.28 18.89 17.91
N TYR A 81 6.92 17.61 17.88
CA TYR A 81 7.81 16.51 17.54
C TYR A 81 7.84 16.19 16.04
N GLY A 82 7.11 16.95 15.21
CA GLY A 82 7.11 16.78 13.76
C GLY A 82 6.37 15.53 13.28
N PHE A 83 5.49 14.93 14.11
CA PHE A 83 4.69 13.77 13.69
C PHE A 83 3.78 14.08 12.49
N ALA A 84 3.42 15.34 12.27
CA ALA A 84 2.71 15.78 11.07
C ALA A 84 3.46 15.43 9.76
N MET A 85 4.79 15.32 9.82
CA MET A 85 5.63 14.95 8.67
C MET A 85 5.77 13.44 8.47
N ALA A 86 5.45 12.62 9.48
CA ALA A 86 5.62 11.17 9.40
C ALA A 86 4.77 10.57 8.28
N PHE A 87 3.52 11.03 8.14
CA PHE A 87 2.62 10.53 7.10
C PHE A 87 3.11 10.89 5.69
N PRO A 88 3.35 12.17 5.32
CA PRO A 88 3.95 12.52 4.03
C PRO A 88 5.28 11.81 3.76
N ALA A 89 6.17 11.68 4.75
CA ALA A 89 7.46 11.03 4.59
C ALA A 89 7.32 9.55 4.22
N VAL A 90 6.42 8.82 4.86
CA VAL A 90 6.14 7.41 4.52
C VAL A 90 5.66 7.30 3.08
N PHE A 91 4.74 8.16 2.64
CA PHE A 91 4.28 8.15 1.24
C PHE A 91 5.42 8.43 0.25
N LEU A 92 6.31 9.38 0.56
CA LEU A 92 7.48 9.67 -0.29
C LEU A 92 8.43 8.46 -0.38
N VAL A 93 8.66 7.75 0.72
CA VAL A 93 9.48 6.52 0.71
C VAL A 93 8.81 5.41 -0.09
N LEU A 94 7.48 5.23 0.03
CA LEU A 94 6.74 4.25 -0.77
C LEU A 94 6.79 4.60 -2.27
N MET A 95 6.64 5.88 -2.63
CA MET A 95 6.79 6.35 -4.01
C MET A 95 8.18 6.04 -4.57
N ARG A 96 9.24 6.13 -3.75
CA ARG A 96 10.59 5.71 -4.16
C ARG A 96 10.65 4.23 -4.53
N GLY A 97 9.88 3.37 -3.86
CA GLY A 97 9.76 1.95 -4.21
C GLY A 97 9.02 1.69 -5.53
N MET A 98 8.09 2.59 -5.89
CA MET A 98 7.31 2.52 -7.13
C MET A 98 7.98 3.20 -8.33
N TRP A 99 9.13 3.85 -8.14
CA TRP A 99 9.81 4.59 -9.19
C TRP A 99 10.47 3.64 -10.19
N THR A 100 9.81 3.43 -11.33
CA THR A 100 10.31 2.59 -12.43
C THR A 100 11.08 3.37 -13.50
N GLY A 101 10.90 4.70 -13.59
CA GLY A 101 11.64 5.57 -14.51
C GLY A 101 11.14 7.02 -14.54
N PHE A 102 11.82 7.87 -15.30
CA PHE A 102 11.48 9.30 -15.43
C PHE A 102 10.13 9.54 -16.13
N ALA A 103 9.73 8.63 -17.04
CA ALA A 103 8.42 8.67 -17.69
C ALA A 103 7.28 8.43 -16.70
N ALA A 104 7.44 7.45 -15.81
CA ALA A 104 6.47 7.11 -14.76
C ALA A 104 6.30 8.21 -13.70
N ALA A 105 7.24 9.16 -13.60
CA ALA A 105 7.15 10.30 -12.69
C ALA A 105 6.30 11.47 -13.26
N ARG A 106 5.98 11.48 -14.55
CA ARG A 106 5.21 12.58 -15.18
C ARG A 106 3.81 12.74 -14.56
N PRO A 107 3.01 11.67 -14.36
CA PRO A 107 1.71 11.80 -13.71
C PRO A 107 1.81 12.30 -12.26
N TRP A 108 2.87 11.92 -11.54
CA TRP A 108 3.11 12.39 -10.18
C TRP A 108 3.41 13.88 -10.14
N LEU A 109 4.20 14.38 -11.09
CA LEU A 109 4.49 15.81 -11.18
C LEU A 109 3.22 16.61 -11.50
N VAL A 110 2.40 16.14 -12.44
CA VAL A 110 1.11 16.79 -12.74
C VAL A 110 0.21 16.83 -11.50
N SER A 111 0.09 15.69 -10.82
CA SER A 111 -0.67 15.57 -9.58
C SER A 111 -0.17 16.54 -8.49
N LEU A 112 1.15 16.62 -8.30
CA LEU A 112 1.80 17.52 -7.34
C LEU A 112 1.51 18.98 -7.64
N VAL A 113 1.66 19.39 -8.90
CA VAL A 113 1.43 20.78 -9.33
C VAL A 113 -0.04 21.17 -9.14
N VAL A 114 -0.97 20.30 -9.54
CA VAL A 114 -2.40 20.56 -9.38
C VAL A 114 -2.81 20.61 -7.91
N ALA A 115 -2.28 19.71 -7.08
CA ALA A 115 -2.51 19.74 -5.63
C ALA A 115 -1.97 21.03 -5.01
N ALA A 116 -0.74 21.43 -5.35
CA ALA A 116 -0.13 22.65 -4.83
C ALA A 116 -0.92 23.91 -5.24
N LEU A 117 -1.34 24.01 -6.51
CA LEU A 117 -2.16 25.12 -6.98
C LEU A 117 -3.52 25.16 -6.28
N THR A 118 -4.17 24.00 -6.13
CA THR A 118 -5.47 23.92 -5.45
C THR A 118 -5.35 24.30 -3.98
N TYR A 119 -4.26 23.92 -3.30
CA TYR A 119 -4.00 24.31 -1.91
C TYR A 119 -3.84 25.82 -1.75
N LEU A 120 -3.20 26.50 -2.72
CA LEU A 120 -2.99 27.95 -2.68
C LEU A 120 -4.24 28.77 -3.04
N ILE A 121 -5.14 28.22 -3.86
CA ILE A 121 -6.26 28.96 -4.46
C ILE A 121 -7.59 28.63 -3.78
N VAL A 122 -7.79 27.38 -3.35
CA VAL A 122 -9.09 26.89 -2.87
C VAL A 122 -9.03 26.62 -1.37
N PRO A 123 -9.93 27.22 -0.56
CA PRO A 123 -10.00 26.92 0.87
C PRO A 123 -10.49 25.48 1.08
N GLY A 124 -9.82 24.76 1.98
CA GLY A 124 -10.18 23.39 2.38
C GLY A 124 -9.32 22.30 1.72
N ALA A 125 -9.68 21.04 1.97
CA ALA A 125 -8.88 19.87 1.59
C ALA A 125 -9.04 19.41 0.12
N TRP A 126 -9.50 20.30 -0.78
CA TRP A 126 -9.78 19.99 -2.18
C TRP A 126 -8.54 19.60 -2.98
N TYR A 127 -7.35 20.01 -2.52
CA TYR A 127 -6.08 19.68 -3.14
C TYR A 127 -5.82 18.17 -3.22
N VAL A 128 -6.33 17.38 -2.27
CA VAL A 128 -6.17 15.91 -2.29
C VAL A 128 -6.96 15.30 -3.45
N ALA A 129 -8.24 15.66 -3.59
CA ALA A 129 -9.10 15.14 -4.65
C ALA A 129 -8.64 15.63 -6.03
N ALA A 130 -8.29 16.91 -6.16
CA ALA A 130 -7.82 17.49 -7.41
C ALA A 130 -6.47 16.90 -7.85
N GLY A 131 -5.53 16.72 -6.91
CA GLY A 131 -4.26 16.05 -7.16
C GLY A 131 -4.47 14.60 -7.59
N ALA A 132 -5.30 13.84 -6.89
CA ALA A 132 -5.57 12.44 -7.22
C ALA A 132 -6.21 12.29 -8.62
N LEU A 133 -7.23 13.10 -8.94
CA LEU A 133 -7.91 13.05 -10.23
C LEU A 133 -6.98 13.45 -11.39
N SER A 134 -6.22 14.53 -11.23
CA SER A 134 -5.26 14.96 -12.26
C SER A 134 -4.13 13.96 -12.47
N GLY A 135 -3.66 13.30 -11.41
CA GLY A 135 -2.70 12.20 -11.49
C GLY A 135 -3.25 11.00 -12.26
N LEU A 136 -4.50 10.61 -12.02
CA LEU A 136 -5.16 9.52 -12.75
C LEU A 136 -5.37 9.86 -14.22
N VAL A 137 -5.86 11.07 -14.52
CA VAL A 137 -6.09 11.52 -15.91
C VAL A 137 -4.77 11.59 -16.67
N SER A 138 -3.71 12.15 -16.08
CA SER A 138 -2.40 12.21 -16.71
C SER A 138 -1.76 10.83 -16.90
N ALA A 139 -1.91 9.92 -15.92
CA ALA A 139 -1.47 8.54 -16.08
C ALA A 139 -2.21 7.84 -17.22
N TRP A 140 -3.52 8.03 -17.35
CA TRP A 140 -4.31 7.46 -18.44
C TRP A 140 -3.83 7.98 -19.80
N LEU A 141 -3.65 9.30 -19.94
CA LEU A 141 -3.17 9.92 -21.18
C LEU A 141 -1.77 9.44 -21.56
N PHE A 142 -0.84 9.35 -20.61
CA PHE A 142 0.54 8.92 -20.89
C PHE A 142 0.69 7.40 -21.04
N SER A 143 -0.24 6.60 -20.52
CA SER A 143 -0.26 5.15 -20.75
C SER A 143 -0.65 4.75 -22.18
N GLY A 144 -1.28 5.67 -22.93
CA GLY A 144 -1.64 5.46 -24.34
C GLY A 144 -0.44 5.44 -25.29
N ASP A 145 0.73 5.93 -24.87
CA ASP A 145 1.96 5.96 -25.69
C ASP A 145 2.78 4.64 -25.59
N GLU A 146 2.41 3.71 -24.72
CA GLU A 146 3.10 2.41 -24.53
C GLU A 146 2.31 1.19 -25.07
N ALA A 147 1.22 1.40 -25.80
CA ALA A 147 0.40 0.35 -26.45
C ALA A 147 0.70 0.23 -27.96
#